data_AF-A0A7V2IPF1-F1
#
_entry.id   AF-A0A7V2IPF1-F1
#
_cell.length_a   1.000
_cell.length_b   1.000
_cell.length_c   1.000
_cell.angle_alpha   90.00
_cell.angle_beta   90.00
_cell.angle_gamma   90.00
#
_symmetry.space_group_name_H-M   'P 1'
#
loop_
_entity.id
_entity.type
_entity.pdbx_description
1 polymer ?
#
loop_
_entity_poly.entity_id
_entity_poly.type
_entity_poly.pdbx_seq_one_letter_code
_entity_poly.pdbx_strand_id
1 'polypeptide(L)'
;MGDTLKKVKPGDPMVIPADTFNTFVDAARGHVNRRHGWTGRPMPSRPDPCIILVYNNTGQDLDRYNIIAVQDHLYGPSYYPGDPDAERSFKNSIVMTGIVPRTSGESFTGRFAVLLEPLAAGKIGRAVISGVVQVRLEVKEQAAVRHYAGIVDNEVGYLGESVAGPARILWKDLGASGIVWAVVRLSDQLDYYPRAIHLEKTGGEQGGPTTHCTWTYTVSTENGVVLGTDVDPAAGFHLYRRPEYMAMNQADKGVALFTPSGSYIISWINETPIHPNRTMAVVLVQTGGSSGDGGNQCSWTYTVKDAASGNVMGENVNPTQSPHKWRRPATGSMLAANYGYANLAENGVFTIGWINEILG
;
A
#
# COMPACT_ATOMS: atom_id res chain seq x y z
N MET A 1 53.18 47.87 -40.42
CA MET A 1 51.80 47.53 -40.82
C MET A 1 50.89 48.61 -40.28
N GLY A 2 50.23 49.37 -41.15
CA GLY A 2 49.30 50.44 -40.75
C GLY A 2 47.99 49.86 -40.24
N ASP A 3 47.32 50.58 -39.34
CA ASP A 3 46.02 50.21 -38.78
C ASP A 3 44.96 50.05 -39.88
N THR A 4 44.52 48.81 -40.09
CA THR A 4 43.62 48.39 -41.18
C THR A 4 42.15 48.73 -40.90
N LEU A 5 41.81 49.20 -39.69
CA LEU A 5 40.44 49.53 -39.28
C LEU A 5 40.27 51.01 -38.91
N LYS A 6 40.95 51.90 -39.64
CA LYS A 6 40.81 53.35 -39.44
C LYS A 6 39.45 53.87 -39.91
N LYS A 7 38.76 54.61 -39.05
CA LYS A 7 37.50 55.29 -39.39
C LYS A 7 37.76 56.46 -40.36
N VAL A 8 37.04 56.49 -41.47
CA VAL A 8 37.04 57.59 -42.45
C VAL A 8 35.89 58.56 -42.17
N LYS A 9 36.07 59.86 -42.47
CA LYS A 9 35.01 60.85 -42.29
C LYS A 9 34.14 60.93 -43.55
N PRO A 10 32.85 61.29 -43.42
CA PRO A 10 31.99 61.52 -44.57
C PRO A 10 32.59 62.58 -45.50
N GLY A 11 32.79 62.23 -46.78
CA GLY A 11 33.38 63.11 -47.80
C GLY A 11 34.85 62.82 -48.15
N ASP A 12 35.55 62.01 -47.36
CA ASP A 12 36.92 61.58 -47.70
C ASP A 12 36.91 60.52 -48.83
N PRO A 13 37.86 60.55 -49.79
CA PRO A 13 37.98 59.50 -50.80
C PRO A 13 38.37 58.16 -50.13
N MET A 14 37.50 57.17 -50.25
CA MET A 14 37.67 55.86 -49.61
C MET A 14 38.28 54.85 -50.59
N VAL A 15 39.54 54.49 -50.39
CA VAL A 15 40.19 53.35 -51.05
C VAL A 15 40.30 52.23 -50.03
N ILE A 16 39.53 51.15 -50.20
CA ILE A 16 39.44 50.04 -49.25
C ILE A 16 40.50 48.98 -49.63
N PRO A 17 41.53 48.75 -48.79
CA PRO A 17 42.45 47.65 -49.00
C PRO A 17 41.71 46.30 -48.87
N ALA A 18 42.11 45.30 -49.66
CA ALA A 18 41.48 43.98 -49.63
C ALA A 18 41.47 43.35 -48.23
N ASP A 19 42.51 43.59 -47.43
CA ASP A 19 42.61 43.08 -46.06
C ASP A 19 41.51 43.65 -45.14
N THR A 20 41.25 44.96 -45.23
CA THR A 20 40.16 45.64 -44.52
C THR A 20 38.79 45.12 -44.98
N PHE A 21 38.62 44.92 -46.29
CA PHE A 21 37.38 44.39 -46.85
C PHE A 21 37.10 42.95 -46.37
N ASN A 22 38.11 42.07 -46.42
CA ASN A 22 37.99 40.70 -45.93
C ASN A 22 37.69 40.66 -44.43
N THR A 23 38.31 41.53 -43.64
CA THR A 23 38.03 41.66 -42.20
C THR A 23 36.57 42.05 -41.94
N PHE A 24 35.99 42.94 -42.75
CA PHE A 24 34.56 43.28 -42.65
C PHE A 24 33.65 42.14 -43.07
N VAL A 25 34.00 41.40 -44.13
CA VAL A 25 33.27 40.21 -44.58
C VAL A 25 33.27 39.13 -43.51
N ASP A 26 34.40 38.88 -42.86
CA ASP A 26 34.53 37.90 -41.78
C ASP A 26 33.76 38.32 -40.52
N ALA A 27 33.79 39.62 -40.18
CA ALA A 27 32.99 40.17 -39.10
C ALA A 27 31.48 40.05 -39.37
N ALA A 28 31.05 40.30 -40.62
CA ALA A 28 29.67 40.16 -41.04
C ALA A 28 29.21 38.70 -41.01
N ARG A 29 30.02 37.76 -41.54
CA ARG A 29 29.77 36.32 -41.45
C ARG A 29 29.69 35.85 -40.00
N GLY A 30 30.59 36.32 -39.14
CA GLY A 30 30.57 36.03 -37.70
C GLY A 30 29.37 36.62 -36.96
N HIS A 31 28.81 37.74 -37.43
CA HIS A 31 27.58 38.33 -36.87
C HIS A 31 26.33 37.57 -37.32
N VAL A 32 26.26 37.20 -38.60
CA VAL A 32 25.19 36.39 -39.21
C VAL A 32 25.16 34.99 -38.59
N ASN A 33 26.33 34.34 -38.44
CA ASN A 33 26.45 33.05 -37.76
C ASN A 33 26.05 33.11 -36.28
N ARG A 34 26.24 34.26 -35.61
CA ARG A 34 25.76 34.46 -34.23
C ARG A 34 24.26 34.75 -34.14
N ARG A 35 23.67 35.40 -35.15
CA ARG A 35 22.21 35.63 -35.22
C ARG A 35 21.44 34.38 -35.63
N HIS A 36 21.98 33.55 -36.52
CA HIS A 36 21.38 32.25 -36.89
C HIS A 36 21.80 31.11 -35.96
N GLY A 37 22.91 31.27 -35.24
CA GLY A 37 23.34 30.42 -34.14
C GLY A 37 22.58 30.74 -32.85
N TRP A 38 21.26 30.62 -32.88
CA TRP A 38 20.45 30.43 -31.67
C TRP A 38 20.58 29.00 -31.11
N THR A 39 21.70 28.33 -31.40
CA THR A 39 22.20 27.23 -30.59
C THR A 39 22.93 27.87 -29.41
N GLY A 40 22.19 28.07 -28.32
CA GLY A 40 22.80 28.36 -27.02
C GLY A 40 23.98 27.40 -26.80
N ARG A 41 25.03 27.89 -26.14
CA ARG A 41 26.07 27.04 -25.54
C ARG A 41 25.35 25.79 -25.02
N PRO A 42 25.65 24.55 -25.48
CA PRO A 42 25.00 23.40 -24.91
C PRO A 42 25.28 23.48 -23.42
N MET A 43 24.25 23.78 -22.64
CA MET A 43 24.32 23.61 -21.20
C MET A 43 24.85 22.20 -21.03
N PRO A 44 25.91 21.97 -20.23
CA PRO A 44 26.34 20.61 -19.96
C PRO A 44 25.08 19.87 -19.54
N SER A 45 24.64 18.92 -20.38
CA SER A 45 23.45 18.14 -20.12
C SER A 45 23.73 17.49 -18.79
N ARG A 46 23.06 17.95 -17.74
CA ARG A 46 23.18 17.33 -16.43
C ARG A 46 22.79 15.88 -16.67
N PRO A 47 23.66 14.89 -16.38
CA PRO A 47 23.27 13.50 -16.55
C PRO A 47 22.01 13.29 -15.72
N ASP A 48 20.94 12.86 -16.37
CA ASP A 48 19.70 12.51 -15.66
C ASP A 48 20.02 11.26 -14.84
N PRO A 49 19.96 11.33 -13.50
CA PRO A 49 20.33 10.20 -12.64
C PRO A 49 19.43 8.98 -12.88
N CYS A 50 18.27 9.16 -13.52
CA CYS A 50 17.34 8.07 -13.81
C CYS A 50 17.63 7.38 -15.16
N ILE A 51 18.57 7.88 -15.95
CA ILE A 51 19.01 7.27 -17.22
C ILE A 51 20.39 6.66 -17.02
N ILE A 52 20.48 5.35 -17.15
CA ILE A 52 21.72 4.57 -17.02
C ILE A 52 22.16 3.97 -18.36
N LEU A 53 23.40 3.48 -18.39
CA LEU A 53 23.89 2.65 -19.49
C LEU A 53 23.65 1.18 -19.17
N VAL A 54 23.17 0.41 -20.14
CA VAL A 54 22.91 -1.03 -20.00
C VAL A 54 23.59 -1.79 -21.13
N TYR A 55 24.37 -2.80 -20.77
CA TYR A 55 24.94 -3.78 -21.70
C TYR A 55 23.91 -4.88 -21.98
N ASN A 56 23.58 -5.09 -23.25
CA ASN A 56 22.63 -6.11 -23.66
C ASN A 56 23.29 -7.50 -23.68
N ASN A 57 23.06 -8.26 -22.61
CA ASN A 57 23.46 -9.66 -22.47
C ASN A 57 22.27 -10.63 -22.65
N THR A 58 21.20 -10.19 -23.33
CA THR A 58 20.00 -11.04 -23.56
C THR A 58 20.20 -12.07 -24.66
N GLY A 59 21.20 -11.88 -25.53
CA GLY A 59 21.45 -12.73 -26.70
C GLY A 59 20.63 -12.38 -27.94
N GLN A 60 19.76 -11.36 -27.87
CA GLN A 60 18.95 -10.88 -29.00
C GLN A 60 18.99 -9.36 -29.13
N ASP A 61 18.67 -8.86 -30.31
CA ASP A 61 18.52 -7.42 -30.56
C ASP A 61 17.20 -6.93 -29.94
N LEU A 62 17.25 -5.79 -29.27
CA LEU A 62 16.11 -5.20 -28.58
C LEU A 62 15.70 -3.89 -29.24
N ASP A 63 14.39 -3.68 -29.35
CA ASP A 63 13.83 -2.43 -29.88
C ASP A 63 13.76 -1.34 -28.81
N ARG A 64 13.53 -0.11 -29.27
CA ARG A 64 13.22 1.01 -28.38
C ARG A 64 11.96 0.70 -27.56
N TYR A 65 11.99 1.04 -26.27
CA TYR A 65 10.96 0.77 -25.27
C TYR A 65 10.80 -0.71 -24.86
N ASN A 66 11.71 -1.58 -25.31
CA ASN A 66 11.81 -2.91 -24.73
C ASN A 66 12.32 -2.84 -23.28
N ILE A 67 11.96 -3.86 -22.53
CA ILE A 67 12.27 -4.06 -21.13
C ILE A 67 13.48 -4.96 -21.01
N ILE A 68 14.39 -4.59 -20.12
CA ILE A 68 15.57 -5.38 -19.79
C ILE A 68 15.70 -5.48 -18.28
N ALA A 69 15.90 -6.69 -17.76
CA ALA A 69 16.16 -6.88 -16.33
C ALA A 69 17.60 -6.48 -16.04
N VAL A 70 17.81 -5.76 -14.95
CA VAL A 70 19.11 -5.18 -14.58
C VAL A 70 19.68 -5.97 -13.42
N GLN A 71 20.93 -6.44 -13.57
CA GLN A 71 21.59 -7.26 -12.56
C GLN A 71 22.80 -6.52 -11.96
N ASP A 72 24.01 -6.87 -12.38
CA ASP A 72 25.26 -6.39 -11.80
C ASP A 72 25.87 -5.25 -12.61
N HIS A 73 26.79 -4.49 -12.01
CA HIS A 73 27.59 -3.51 -12.72
C HIS A 73 28.62 -4.22 -13.62
N LEU A 74 28.71 -3.83 -14.90
CA LEU A 74 29.53 -4.51 -15.91
C LEU A 74 31.03 -4.55 -15.55
N TYR A 75 31.53 -3.50 -14.89
CA TYR A 75 32.92 -3.36 -14.45
C TYR A 75 33.03 -3.16 -12.94
N GLY A 76 32.38 -4.03 -12.16
CA GLY A 76 32.31 -3.87 -10.71
C GLY A 76 33.70 -3.97 -10.06
N PRO A 77 34.02 -3.17 -9.02
CA PRO A 77 35.27 -3.29 -8.28
C PRO A 77 35.51 -4.69 -7.68
N SER A 78 34.43 -5.45 -7.44
CA SER A 78 34.47 -6.84 -7.00
C SER A 78 34.92 -7.81 -8.10
N TYR A 79 34.67 -7.47 -9.37
CA TYR A 79 35.03 -8.31 -10.52
C TYR A 79 36.49 -8.10 -10.96
N TYR A 80 37.04 -6.91 -10.71
CA TYR A 80 38.43 -6.54 -11.01
C TYR A 80 39.11 -5.89 -9.80
N PRO A 81 39.41 -6.66 -8.72
CA PRO A 81 39.98 -6.10 -7.51
C PRO A 81 41.38 -5.54 -7.76
N GLY A 82 41.59 -4.27 -7.44
CA GLY A 82 42.89 -3.60 -7.56
C GLY A 82 43.21 -3.03 -8.95
N ASP A 83 42.28 -3.08 -9.90
CA ASP A 83 42.45 -2.43 -11.21
C ASP A 83 42.02 -0.94 -11.14
N PRO A 84 42.96 0.02 -11.28
CA PRO A 84 42.65 1.44 -11.21
C PRO A 84 41.74 1.92 -12.35
N ASP A 85 41.73 1.25 -13.51
CA ASP A 85 40.87 1.62 -14.63
C ASP A 85 39.42 1.15 -14.42
N ALA A 86 39.22 -0.01 -13.78
CA ALA A 86 37.89 -0.48 -13.38
C ALA A 86 37.26 0.43 -12.31
N GLU A 87 38.05 0.82 -11.29
CA GLU A 87 37.59 1.77 -10.26
C GLU A 87 37.26 3.14 -10.87
N ARG A 88 38.07 3.62 -11.83
CA ARG A 88 37.81 4.86 -12.56
C ARG A 88 36.54 4.76 -13.42
N SER A 89 36.30 3.64 -14.09
CA SER A 89 35.08 3.40 -14.87
C SER A 89 33.82 3.44 -13.99
N PHE A 90 33.86 2.73 -12.85
CA PHE A 90 32.76 2.69 -11.87
C PHE A 90 32.42 4.10 -11.33
N LYS A 91 33.43 4.93 -11.04
CA LYS A 91 33.24 6.31 -10.58
C LYS A 91 32.69 7.25 -11.65
N ASN A 92 33.00 6.99 -12.92
CA ASN A 92 32.65 7.89 -14.02
C ASN A 92 31.32 7.54 -14.68
N SER A 93 30.87 6.28 -14.62
CA SER A 93 29.67 5.83 -15.30
C SER A 93 29.02 4.64 -14.61
N ILE A 94 27.69 4.62 -14.55
CA ILE A 94 26.90 3.47 -14.11
C ILE A 94 26.52 2.67 -15.36
N VAL A 95 27.24 1.57 -15.58
CA VAL A 95 26.97 0.60 -16.66
C VAL A 95 26.53 -0.72 -16.03
N MET A 96 25.29 -1.11 -16.27
CA MET A 96 24.73 -2.34 -15.71
C MET A 96 24.60 -3.43 -16.79
N THR A 97 24.70 -4.68 -16.39
CA THR A 97 24.44 -5.84 -17.24
C THR A 97 22.93 -6.09 -17.30
N GLY A 98 22.42 -6.13 -18.53
CA GLY A 98 21.02 -6.38 -18.82
C GLY A 98 20.79 -7.80 -19.32
N ILE A 99 19.80 -8.49 -18.75
CA ILE A 99 19.42 -9.86 -19.10
C ILE A 99 17.92 -9.96 -19.41
N VAL A 100 17.49 -11.12 -19.92
CA VAL A 100 16.07 -11.40 -20.16
C VAL A 100 15.34 -11.43 -18.81
N PRO A 101 14.23 -10.67 -18.64
CA PRO A 101 13.45 -10.68 -17.41
C PRO A 101 12.91 -12.06 -17.04
N ARG A 102 13.04 -12.41 -15.77
CA ARG A 102 12.52 -13.66 -15.18
C ARG A 102 11.74 -13.36 -13.91
N THR A 103 10.63 -14.06 -13.74
CA THR A 103 9.76 -13.98 -12.55
C THR A 103 10.20 -14.92 -11.44
N SER A 104 10.95 -15.99 -11.77
CA SER A 104 11.55 -16.93 -10.83
C SER A 104 13.06 -16.72 -10.72
N GLY A 105 13.59 -16.59 -9.49
CA GLY A 105 15.04 -16.45 -9.22
C GLY A 105 15.34 -15.32 -8.23
N GLU A 106 16.61 -14.90 -8.17
CA GLU A 106 16.99 -13.67 -7.43
C GLU A 106 16.13 -12.51 -7.93
N SER A 107 15.29 -11.97 -7.05
CA SER A 107 14.13 -11.15 -7.40
C SER A 107 14.45 -9.99 -8.36
N PHE A 108 14.12 -10.18 -9.64
CA PHE A 108 14.10 -9.10 -10.65
C PHE A 108 12.87 -8.20 -10.50
N THR A 109 11.97 -8.49 -9.56
CA THR A 109 10.81 -7.68 -9.23
C THR A 109 11.26 -6.29 -8.80
N GLY A 110 11.10 -5.31 -9.70
CA GLY A 110 11.54 -3.93 -9.51
C GLY A 110 12.95 -3.59 -9.99
N ARG A 111 13.71 -4.57 -10.49
CA ARG A 111 15.05 -4.38 -11.07
C ARG A 111 15.02 -4.54 -12.59
N PHE A 112 14.38 -3.59 -13.26
CA PHE A 112 14.36 -3.54 -14.72
C PHE A 112 14.46 -2.10 -15.20
N ALA A 113 14.83 -1.96 -16.47
CA ALA A 113 14.92 -0.69 -17.16
C ALA A 113 14.17 -0.76 -18.49
N VAL A 114 13.79 0.41 -19.01
CA VAL A 114 13.15 0.56 -20.32
C VAL A 114 14.12 1.25 -21.28
N LEU A 115 14.38 0.63 -22.42
CA LEU A 115 15.34 1.14 -23.41
C LEU A 115 14.84 2.43 -24.08
N LEU A 116 15.73 3.40 -24.22
CA LEU A 116 15.43 4.67 -24.90
C LEU A 116 15.79 4.67 -26.40
N GLU A 117 16.55 3.66 -26.83
CA GLU A 117 17.03 3.46 -28.19
C GLU A 117 17.09 1.96 -28.51
N PRO A 118 17.04 1.56 -29.80
CA PRO A 118 17.29 0.17 -30.19
C PRO A 118 18.69 -0.26 -29.75
N LEU A 119 18.80 -1.50 -29.25
CA LEU A 119 20.02 -2.01 -28.63
C LEU A 119 20.33 -3.43 -29.13
N ALA A 120 21.33 -3.53 -30.01
CA ALA A 120 21.80 -4.82 -30.51
C ALA A 120 22.45 -5.68 -29.41
N ALA A 121 22.44 -7.00 -29.59
CA ALA A 121 23.09 -7.94 -28.68
C ALA A 121 24.58 -7.61 -28.50
N GLY A 122 25.06 -7.63 -27.25
CA GLY A 122 26.45 -7.33 -26.90
C GLY A 122 26.86 -5.86 -27.06
N LYS A 123 25.89 -4.94 -27.16
CA LYS A 123 26.13 -3.48 -27.19
C LYS A 123 25.65 -2.81 -25.91
N ILE A 124 26.11 -1.57 -25.70
CA ILE A 124 25.71 -0.71 -24.58
C ILE A 124 24.79 0.38 -25.13
N GLY A 125 23.67 0.60 -24.45
CA GLY A 125 22.70 1.66 -24.79
C GLY A 125 22.08 2.29 -23.55
N ARG A 126 21.25 3.31 -23.78
CA ARG A 126 20.59 4.08 -22.72
C ARG A 126 19.27 3.46 -22.29
N ALA A 127 19.05 3.37 -20.98
CA ALA A 127 17.80 2.88 -20.41
C ALA A 127 17.34 3.72 -19.22
N VAL A 128 16.03 3.82 -19.01
CA VAL A 128 15.40 4.49 -17.87
C VAL A 128 15.14 3.46 -16.77
N ILE A 129 15.59 3.74 -15.54
CA ILE A 129 15.34 2.88 -14.37
C ILE A 129 14.29 3.45 -13.40
N SER A 130 14.04 4.76 -13.45
CA SER A 130 13.13 5.46 -12.54
C SER A 130 12.48 6.66 -13.26
N GLY A 131 11.31 7.10 -12.80
CA GLY A 131 10.57 8.20 -13.43
C GLY A 131 9.55 7.74 -14.48
N VAL A 132 9.11 8.64 -15.35
CA VAL A 132 7.98 8.40 -16.27
C VAL A 132 8.47 8.03 -17.66
N VAL A 133 7.98 6.91 -18.22
CA VAL A 133 8.41 6.41 -19.53
C VAL A 133 7.26 5.71 -20.27
N GLN A 134 7.32 5.71 -21.61
CA GLN A 134 6.41 4.94 -22.45
C GLN A 134 6.82 3.47 -22.49
N VAL A 135 5.83 2.58 -22.40
CA VAL A 135 6.02 1.12 -22.49
C VAL A 135 4.87 0.50 -23.27
N ARG A 136 5.10 -0.70 -23.79
CA ARG A 136 4.01 -1.59 -24.20
C ARG A 136 3.51 -2.36 -22.97
N LEU A 137 2.20 -2.49 -22.86
CA LEU A 137 1.51 -3.12 -21.73
C LEU A 137 0.54 -4.16 -22.26
N GLU A 138 0.63 -5.40 -21.77
CA GLU A 138 -0.37 -6.43 -21.98
C GLU A 138 -1.53 -6.20 -21.03
N VAL A 139 -2.66 -5.76 -21.59
CA VAL A 139 -3.92 -5.56 -20.88
C VAL A 139 -4.72 -6.86 -20.93
N LYS A 140 -4.98 -7.43 -19.76
CA LYS A 140 -5.83 -8.63 -19.64
C LYS A 140 -7.29 -8.19 -19.63
N GLU A 141 -8.13 -8.89 -20.37
CA GLU A 141 -9.56 -8.55 -20.46
C GLU A 141 -10.26 -8.69 -19.10
N GLN A 142 -11.08 -7.69 -18.78
CA GLN A 142 -12.15 -7.64 -17.78
C GLN A 142 -11.85 -7.52 -16.27
N ALA A 143 -12.73 -6.70 -15.67
CA ALA A 143 -13.16 -6.56 -14.27
C ALA A 143 -12.33 -5.75 -13.25
N ALA A 144 -10.99 -5.78 -13.25
CA ALA A 144 -10.23 -5.10 -12.20
C ALA A 144 -9.47 -3.87 -12.73
N VAL A 145 -9.72 -2.69 -12.12
CA VAL A 145 -8.87 -1.51 -12.34
C VAL A 145 -7.49 -1.83 -11.76
N ARG A 146 -6.53 -2.15 -12.65
CA ARG A 146 -5.13 -2.37 -12.29
C ARG A 146 -4.37 -1.08 -12.48
N HIS A 147 -3.76 -0.61 -11.40
CA HIS A 147 -2.98 0.62 -11.40
C HIS A 147 -1.48 0.37 -11.55
N TYR A 148 -1.07 -0.90 -11.68
CA TYR A 148 0.34 -1.29 -11.68
C TYR A 148 0.65 -2.26 -12.82
N ALA A 149 1.93 -2.31 -13.17
CA ALA A 149 2.50 -3.20 -14.15
C ALA A 149 3.81 -3.81 -13.62
N GLY A 150 4.15 -4.99 -14.11
CA GLY A 150 5.36 -5.71 -13.75
C GLY A 150 5.94 -6.47 -14.94
N ILE A 151 7.11 -7.07 -14.73
CA ILE A 151 7.77 -7.91 -15.73
C ILE A 151 6.95 -9.19 -15.98
N VAL A 152 6.97 -9.67 -17.21
CA VAL A 152 6.43 -10.98 -17.61
C VAL A 152 7.60 -11.93 -17.83
N ASP A 153 7.42 -13.20 -17.50
CA ASP A 153 8.48 -14.19 -17.55
C ASP A 153 8.99 -14.40 -18.98
N ASN A 154 10.30 -14.28 -19.18
CA ASN A 154 10.97 -14.42 -20.48
C ASN A 154 10.50 -13.43 -21.57
N GLU A 155 9.92 -12.30 -21.18
CA GLU A 155 9.40 -11.29 -22.09
C GLU A 155 10.18 -9.97 -21.99
N VAL A 156 10.46 -9.37 -23.15
CA VAL A 156 11.22 -8.11 -23.28
C VAL A 156 10.42 -7.03 -24.00
N GLY A 157 9.34 -7.38 -24.69
CA GLY A 157 8.57 -6.48 -25.53
C GLY A 157 7.47 -5.71 -24.81
N TYR A 158 7.01 -6.19 -23.64
CA TYR A 158 5.90 -5.57 -22.91
C TYR A 158 5.91 -5.89 -21.40
N LEU A 159 5.29 -5.01 -20.61
CA LEU A 159 4.97 -5.28 -19.21
C LEU A 159 3.59 -5.92 -19.10
N GLY A 160 3.35 -6.69 -18.05
CA GLY A 160 2.05 -7.26 -17.74
C GLY A 160 1.31 -6.42 -16.72
N GLU A 161 0.01 -6.20 -16.92
CA GLU A 161 -0.82 -5.58 -15.89
C GLU A 161 -0.87 -6.43 -14.62
N SER A 162 -0.70 -5.77 -13.48
CA SER A 162 -0.74 -6.41 -12.17
C SER A 162 -1.56 -5.61 -11.17
N VAL A 163 -2.06 -6.31 -10.16
CA VAL A 163 -2.76 -5.72 -9.02
C VAL A 163 -1.79 -4.89 -8.16
N ALA A 164 -0.50 -5.22 -8.20
CA ALA A 164 0.59 -4.47 -7.61
C ALA A 164 1.89 -4.71 -8.40
N GLY A 165 2.80 -3.75 -8.36
CA GLY A 165 4.05 -3.89 -9.07
C GLY A 165 4.95 -2.67 -8.96
N PRO A 166 6.18 -2.80 -9.46
CA PRO A 166 7.20 -1.76 -9.41
C PRO A 166 6.95 -0.58 -10.35
N ALA A 167 6.01 -0.70 -11.30
CA ALA A 167 5.63 0.37 -12.20
C ALA A 167 4.15 0.74 -12.02
N ARG A 168 3.85 2.01 -11.81
CA ARG A 168 2.47 2.52 -11.74
C ARG A 168 2.00 3.00 -13.11
N ILE A 169 0.84 2.54 -13.54
CA ILE A 169 0.20 2.96 -14.78
C ILE A 169 -0.42 4.34 -14.55
N LEU A 170 0.06 5.34 -15.29
CA LEU A 170 -0.49 6.71 -15.26
C LEU A 170 -1.56 6.88 -16.35
N TRP A 171 -1.31 6.26 -17.51
CA TRP A 171 -2.20 6.29 -18.65
C TRP A 171 -2.00 5.02 -19.48
N LYS A 172 -3.07 4.53 -20.10
CA LYS A 172 -3.03 3.46 -21.10
C LYS A 172 -4.09 3.76 -22.16
N ASP A 173 -3.87 3.27 -23.37
CA ASP A 173 -4.87 3.37 -24.42
C ASP A 173 -6.14 2.56 -24.05
N LEU A 174 -7.30 3.21 -24.07
CA LEU A 174 -8.57 2.62 -23.60
C LEU A 174 -9.34 2.06 -24.81
N GLY A 175 -9.85 0.82 -24.68
CA GLY A 175 -10.70 0.20 -25.71
C GLY A 175 -10.03 -0.85 -26.60
N ALA A 176 -8.77 -1.22 -26.32
CA ALA A 176 -8.08 -2.32 -26.96
C ALA A 176 -7.70 -3.41 -25.94
N SER A 177 -7.90 -4.67 -26.30
CA SER A 177 -7.40 -5.85 -25.58
C SER A 177 -6.07 -6.31 -26.19
N GLY A 178 -5.14 -6.80 -25.37
CA GLY A 178 -3.83 -7.25 -25.83
C GLY A 178 -2.73 -6.22 -25.53
N ILE A 179 -1.73 -6.15 -26.41
CA ILE A 179 -0.56 -5.28 -26.23
C ILE A 179 -0.89 -3.87 -26.70
N VAL A 180 -0.91 -2.91 -25.76
CA VAL A 180 -1.23 -1.50 -26.01
C VAL A 180 -0.11 -0.59 -25.52
N TRP A 181 -0.11 0.67 -25.95
CA TRP A 181 0.77 1.68 -25.39
C TRP A 181 0.28 2.17 -24.03
N ALA A 182 1.22 2.36 -23.12
CA ALA A 182 0.97 2.92 -21.80
C ALA A 182 2.10 3.88 -21.40
N VAL A 183 1.77 4.76 -20.46
CA VAL A 183 2.72 5.62 -19.75
C VAL A 183 2.77 5.15 -18.32
N VAL A 184 3.97 4.75 -17.87
CA VAL A 184 4.18 4.23 -16.52
C VAL A 184 5.20 5.07 -15.75
N ARG A 185 5.06 5.12 -14.43
CA ARG A 185 6.07 5.61 -13.50
C ARG A 185 6.83 4.41 -12.92
N LEU A 186 8.12 4.32 -13.22
CA LEU A 186 9.04 3.30 -12.70
C LEU A 186 9.51 3.64 -11.27
N SER A 187 9.99 2.61 -10.56
CA SER A 187 10.41 2.69 -9.16
C SER A 187 9.33 3.16 -8.19
N ASP A 188 8.08 2.79 -8.44
CA ASP A 188 6.92 3.14 -7.60
C ASP A 188 6.54 1.98 -6.67
N GLN A 189 7.56 1.28 -6.15
CA GLN A 189 7.37 0.11 -5.32
C GLN A 189 7.14 0.52 -3.86
N LEU A 190 5.97 0.17 -3.31
CA LEU A 190 5.80 0.04 -1.88
C LEU A 190 6.26 -1.37 -1.48
N ASP A 191 7.18 -1.49 -0.52
CA ASP A 191 7.69 -2.77 -0.03
C ASP A 191 6.57 -3.63 0.58
N TYR A 192 5.58 -2.97 1.17
CA TYR A 192 4.34 -3.57 1.66
C TYR A 192 3.19 -2.60 1.40
N TYR A 193 2.09 -3.09 0.81
CA TYR A 193 0.87 -2.31 0.69
C TYR A 193 -0.26 -2.96 1.50
N PRO A 194 -0.91 -2.21 2.42
CA PRO A 194 -2.02 -2.75 3.20
C PRO A 194 -3.25 -2.91 2.30
N ARG A 195 -3.94 -4.04 2.45
CA ARG A 195 -5.27 -4.27 1.88
C ARG A 195 -6.20 -4.89 2.90
N ALA A 196 -7.47 -4.55 2.77
CA ALA A 196 -8.52 -5.25 3.50
C ALA A 196 -8.63 -6.70 3.03
N ILE A 197 -8.89 -7.58 3.98
CA ILE A 197 -9.15 -9.00 3.77
C ILE A 197 -10.46 -9.38 4.47
N HIS A 198 -11.14 -10.37 3.92
CA HIS A 198 -12.24 -11.06 4.56
C HIS A 198 -11.78 -12.37 5.16
N LEU A 199 -12.35 -12.71 6.32
CA LEU A 199 -12.06 -13.95 7.02
C LEU A 199 -13.35 -14.74 7.20
N GLU A 200 -13.30 -16.02 6.88
CA GLU A 200 -14.38 -16.97 7.14
C GLU A 200 -13.81 -18.13 7.94
N LYS A 201 -14.37 -18.42 9.12
CA LYS A 201 -13.86 -19.48 10.00
C LYS A 201 -14.00 -20.83 9.32
N THR A 202 -12.89 -21.55 9.20
CA THR A 202 -12.85 -22.91 8.65
C THR A 202 -12.71 -23.98 9.73
N GLY A 203 -12.10 -23.65 10.87
CA GLY A 203 -11.78 -24.65 11.89
C GLY A 203 -11.57 -24.09 13.29
N GLY A 204 -11.13 -24.97 14.19
CA GLY A 204 -10.78 -24.65 15.57
C GLY A 204 -11.95 -24.41 16.53
N GLU A 205 -11.58 -24.22 17.80
CA GLU A 205 -12.49 -24.03 18.93
C GLU A 205 -12.37 -22.62 19.52
N GLN A 206 -13.45 -22.12 20.12
CA GLN A 206 -13.59 -20.74 20.61
C GLN A 206 -12.66 -20.38 21.77
N GLY A 207 -12.09 -21.38 22.45
CA GLY A 207 -11.44 -21.19 23.74
C GLY A 207 -12.46 -20.90 24.85
N GLY A 208 -11.97 -20.61 26.03
CA GLY A 208 -12.78 -20.41 27.23
C GLY A 208 -11.92 -20.10 28.46
N PRO A 209 -12.50 -20.14 29.67
CA PRO A 209 -11.80 -19.74 30.90
C PRO A 209 -10.53 -20.54 31.20
N THR A 210 -10.40 -21.74 30.63
CA THR A 210 -9.26 -22.64 30.82
C THR A 210 -8.69 -23.19 29.51
N THR A 211 -9.18 -22.73 28.36
CA THR A 211 -8.81 -23.25 27.04
C THR A 211 -8.49 -22.12 26.08
N HIS A 212 -7.46 -22.31 25.26
CA HIS A 212 -7.04 -21.33 24.26
C HIS A 212 -7.91 -21.44 23.01
N CYS A 213 -8.25 -20.30 22.40
CA CYS A 213 -8.89 -20.26 21.09
C CYS A 213 -7.93 -20.73 19.98
N THR A 214 -8.40 -21.61 19.10
CA THR A 214 -7.61 -22.26 18.04
C THR A 214 -8.17 -22.04 16.64
N TRP A 215 -8.97 -20.99 16.44
CA TRP A 215 -9.64 -20.74 15.17
C TRP A 215 -8.70 -20.59 13.99
N THR A 216 -9.08 -21.23 12.88
CA THR A 216 -8.45 -21.07 11.58
C THR A 216 -9.46 -20.50 10.58
N TYR A 217 -8.96 -19.80 9.56
CA TYR A 217 -9.79 -19.08 8.61
C TYR A 217 -9.39 -19.33 7.16
N THR A 218 -10.38 -19.26 6.28
CA THR A 218 -10.18 -18.91 4.88
C THR A 218 -9.99 -17.40 4.80
N VAL A 219 -8.88 -16.98 4.23
CA VAL A 219 -8.56 -15.57 4.00
C VAL A 219 -8.80 -15.25 2.53
N SER A 220 -9.58 -14.21 2.26
CA SER A 220 -9.85 -13.75 0.91
C SER A 220 -9.70 -12.23 0.78
N THR A 221 -9.49 -11.77 -0.45
CA THR A 221 -9.53 -10.33 -0.78
C THR A 221 -10.97 -9.81 -0.79
N GLU A 222 -11.16 -8.49 -0.77
CA GLU A 222 -12.49 -7.85 -0.94
C GLU A 222 -13.24 -8.30 -2.21
N ASN A 223 -12.53 -8.74 -3.24
CA ASN A 223 -13.10 -9.23 -4.49
C ASN A 223 -13.37 -10.76 -4.48
N GLY A 224 -13.24 -11.43 -3.32
CA GLY A 224 -13.54 -12.86 -3.17
C GLY A 224 -12.43 -13.81 -3.62
N VAL A 225 -11.25 -13.31 -4.03
CA VAL A 225 -10.10 -14.19 -4.35
C VAL A 225 -9.56 -14.78 -3.05
N VAL A 226 -9.54 -16.11 -2.96
CA VAL A 226 -8.98 -16.85 -1.82
C VAL A 226 -7.45 -16.78 -1.84
N LEU A 227 -6.86 -16.35 -0.73
CA LEU A 227 -5.43 -16.22 -0.52
C LEU A 227 -4.84 -17.42 0.22
N GLY A 228 -5.64 -18.03 1.09
CA GLY A 228 -5.26 -19.21 1.86
C GLY A 228 -6.44 -19.77 2.65
N THR A 229 -6.37 -21.04 2.97
CA THR A 229 -7.33 -21.76 3.81
C THR A 229 -6.63 -22.30 5.04
N ASP A 230 -7.39 -22.51 6.12
CA ASP A 230 -6.87 -22.98 7.41
C ASP A 230 -5.71 -22.14 7.96
N VAL A 231 -5.76 -20.83 7.68
CA VAL A 231 -4.78 -19.88 8.17
C VAL A 231 -5.06 -19.61 9.64
N ASP A 232 -4.09 -19.90 10.50
CA ASP A 232 -4.13 -19.46 11.89
C ASP A 232 -3.59 -18.03 11.98
N PRO A 233 -4.45 -17.02 12.27
CA PRO A 233 -4.02 -15.64 12.40
C PRO A 233 -3.27 -15.39 13.70
N ALA A 234 -2.99 -16.40 14.53
CA ALA A 234 -2.03 -16.34 15.63
C ALA A 234 -0.66 -16.96 15.28
N ALA A 235 -0.55 -17.69 14.17
CA ALA A 235 0.68 -18.36 13.75
C ALA A 235 1.54 -17.46 12.85
N GLY A 236 2.55 -16.76 13.40
CA GLY A 236 3.48 -15.96 12.59
C GLY A 236 4.09 -14.73 13.27
N PHE A 237 4.70 -13.86 12.47
CA PHE A 237 5.40 -12.62 12.87
C PHE A 237 4.48 -11.39 12.86
N HIS A 238 3.26 -11.54 13.35
CA HIS A 238 2.31 -10.43 13.48
C HIS A 238 2.19 -9.98 14.92
N LEU A 239 1.85 -8.71 15.10
CA LEU A 239 1.70 -8.09 16.43
C LEU A 239 0.46 -8.60 17.17
N TYR A 240 -0.49 -9.19 16.45
CA TYR A 240 -1.70 -9.73 17.03
C TYR A 240 -1.44 -11.10 17.68
N ARG A 241 -1.66 -11.20 18.99
CA ARG A 241 -1.65 -12.48 19.70
C ARG A 241 -2.97 -12.67 20.43
N ARG A 242 -3.57 -13.85 20.30
CA ARG A 242 -4.73 -14.24 21.10
C ARG A 242 -4.32 -14.32 22.58
N PRO A 243 -5.23 -13.94 23.51
CA PRO A 243 -5.04 -14.23 24.92
C PRO A 243 -5.03 -15.75 25.17
N GLU A 244 -4.20 -16.23 26.11
CA GLU A 244 -4.03 -17.67 26.37
C GLU A 244 -5.31 -18.38 26.87
N TYR A 245 -6.18 -17.70 27.63
CA TYR A 245 -7.35 -18.31 28.27
C TYR A 245 -8.60 -17.40 28.20
N MET A 246 -9.12 -17.16 27.01
CA MET A 246 -10.38 -16.43 26.81
C MET A 246 -11.14 -16.94 25.59
N ALA A 247 -12.47 -16.90 25.69
CA ALA A 247 -13.33 -17.04 24.52
C ALA A 247 -13.16 -15.79 23.62
N MET A 248 -13.20 -15.98 22.31
CA MET A 248 -13.05 -14.90 21.33
C MET A 248 -14.36 -14.71 20.54
N ASN A 249 -14.58 -13.53 19.97
CA ASN A 249 -15.54 -13.29 18.89
C ASN A 249 -14.84 -13.50 17.55
N GLN A 250 -15.51 -14.21 16.64
CA GLN A 250 -14.96 -14.58 15.33
C GLN A 250 -14.63 -13.33 14.51
N ALA A 251 -13.48 -13.32 13.84
CA ALA A 251 -13.16 -12.29 12.86
C ALA A 251 -13.93 -12.51 11.55
N ASP A 252 -14.38 -11.41 10.96
CA ASP A 252 -14.91 -11.33 9.59
C ASP A 252 -14.07 -10.42 8.69
N LYS A 253 -13.20 -9.58 9.28
CA LYS A 253 -12.42 -8.55 8.59
C LYS A 253 -11.03 -8.41 9.17
N GLY A 254 -10.10 -8.00 8.30
CA GLY A 254 -8.74 -7.71 8.70
C GLY A 254 -7.99 -6.85 7.70
N VAL A 255 -6.72 -6.64 7.99
CA VAL A 255 -5.75 -6.00 7.09
C VAL A 255 -4.56 -6.93 6.92
N ALA A 256 -4.22 -7.23 5.66
CA ALA A 256 -2.97 -7.89 5.30
C ALA A 256 -2.03 -6.91 4.57
N LEU A 257 -0.75 -7.06 4.84
CA LEU A 257 0.33 -6.44 4.09
C LEU A 257 0.74 -7.39 2.98
N PHE A 258 0.62 -6.93 1.74
CA PHE A 258 1.01 -7.71 0.57
C PHE A 258 2.40 -7.30 0.11
N THR A 259 3.20 -8.30 -0.26
CA THR A 259 4.48 -8.08 -0.92
C THR A 259 4.27 -7.88 -2.42
N PRO A 260 5.27 -7.30 -3.13
CA PRO A 260 5.27 -7.24 -4.59
C PRO A 260 5.20 -8.62 -5.28
N SER A 261 5.64 -9.70 -4.60
CA SER A 261 5.55 -11.07 -5.11
C SER A 261 4.16 -11.70 -4.96
N GLY A 262 3.19 -10.98 -4.37
CA GLY A 262 1.84 -11.48 -4.12
C GLY A 262 1.70 -12.32 -2.84
N SER A 263 2.78 -12.51 -2.09
CA SER A 263 2.71 -13.07 -0.73
C SER A 263 2.06 -12.06 0.23
N TYR A 264 1.51 -12.54 1.33
CA TYR A 264 0.82 -11.68 2.29
C TYR A 264 1.17 -12.04 3.73
N ILE A 265 1.08 -11.04 4.62
CA ILE A 265 1.19 -11.18 6.06
C ILE A 265 -0.02 -10.50 6.68
N ILE A 266 -0.77 -11.22 7.52
CA ILE A 266 -1.89 -10.64 8.25
C ILE A 266 -1.33 -9.68 9.30
N SER A 267 -1.63 -8.39 9.20
CA SER A 267 -1.15 -7.39 10.16
C SER A 267 -2.14 -7.16 11.30
N TRP A 268 -3.44 -7.30 11.02
CA TRP A 268 -4.50 -7.06 11.98
C TRP A 268 -5.78 -7.79 11.58
N ILE A 269 -6.55 -8.24 12.56
CA ILE A 269 -7.89 -8.80 12.41
C ILE A 269 -8.79 -8.31 13.53
N ASN A 270 -10.10 -8.36 13.34
CA ASN A 270 -11.08 -7.93 14.33
C ASN A 270 -11.54 -9.03 15.31
N GLU A 271 -10.68 -10.02 15.61
CA GLU A 271 -10.93 -10.93 16.74
C GLU A 271 -10.88 -10.13 18.04
N THR A 272 -11.94 -10.22 18.85
CA THR A 272 -12.01 -9.55 20.16
C THR A 272 -12.26 -10.55 21.27
N PRO A 273 -11.59 -10.42 22.44
CA PRO A 273 -11.90 -11.24 23.58
C PRO A 273 -13.34 -11.00 24.05
N ILE A 274 -14.02 -12.09 24.39
CA ILE A 274 -15.30 -12.07 25.08
C ILE A 274 -14.97 -11.92 26.57
N HIS A 275 -15.37 -10.80 27.15
CA HIS A 275 -15.26 -10.60 28.58
C HIS A 275 -16.40 -11.34 29.30
N PRO A 276 -16.10 -12.12 30.35
CA PRO A 276 -17.06 -13.04 30.98
C PRO A 276 -18.26 -12.36 31.65
N ASN A 277 -18.19 -11.06 31.92
CA ASN A 277 -19.31 -10.26 32.44
C ASN A 277 -19.33 -8.90 31.74
N ARG A 278 -20.35 -8.67 30.88
CA ARG A 278 -20.60 -7.35 30.31
C ARG A 278 -21.52 -6.57 31.24
N THR A 279 -21.01 -5.53 31.88
CA THR A 279 -21.85 -4.54 32.57
C THR A 279 -22.58 -3.71 31.53
N MET A 280 -23.91 -3.60 31.66
CA MET A 280 -24.78 -2.86 30.76
C MET A 280 -25.81 -2.05 31.52
N ALA A 281 -26.17 -0.90 30.97
CA ALA A 281 -27.28 -0.09 31.47
C ALA A 281 -28.62 -0.78 31.17
N VAL A 282 -29.53 -0.74 32.13
CA VAL A 282 -30.87 -1.33 31.98
C VAL A 282 -31.95 -0.32 32.34
N VAL A 283 -33.07 -0.42 31.61
CA VAL A 283 -34.32 0.28 31.93
C VAL A 283 -35.24 -0.71 32.62
N LEU A 284 -35.85 -0.27 33.71
CA LEU A 284 -36.80 -1.08 34.47
C LEU A 284 -38.20 -0.51 34.30
N VAL A 285 -39.16 -1.38 34.02
CA VAL A 285 -40.58 -1.04 33.99
C VAL A 285 -41.28 -1.86 35.05
N GLN A 286 -41.87 -1.21 36.05
CA GLN A 286 -42.59 -1.90 37.12
C GLN A 286 -43.77 -2.69 36.53
N THR A 287 -43.82 -3.99 36.81
CA THR A 287 -44.88 -4.89 36.30
C THR A 287 -45.73 -5.52 37.39
N GLY A 288 -45.31 -5.45 38.65
CA GLY A 288 -46.07 -6.00 39.77
C GLY A 288 -45.52 -5.59 41.13
N GLY A 289 -46.16 -6.10 42.19
CA GLY A 289 -45.82 -5.83 43.59
C GLY A 289 -46.53 -4.62 44.20
N SER A 290 -46.09 -4.24 45.40
CA SER A 290 -46.54 -3.05 46.15
C SER A 290 -45.34 -2.26 46.67
N SER A 291 -45.56 -0.97 46.98
CA SER A 291 -44.52 -0.06 47.48
C SER A 291 -43.97 -0.44 48.84
N GLY A 292 -44.65 -1.34 49.56
CA GLY A 292 -44.49 -1.47 51.00
C GLY A 292 -45.16 -0.32 51.74
N ASP A 293 -45.17 -0.43 53.07
CA ASP A 293 -45.72 0.56 54.01
C ASP A 293 -44.98 0.44 55.36
N GLY A 294 -45.46 1.15 56.39
CA GLY A 294 -44.84 1.13 57.73
C GLY A 294 -44.77 -0.24 58.41
N GLY A 295 -45.53 -1.24 57.93
CA GLY A 295 -45.53 -2.62 58.44
C GLY A 295 -45.07 -3.68 57.43
N ASN A 296 -45.03 -3.37 56.13
CA ASN A 296 -44.77 -4.34 55.06
C ASN A 296 -43.57 -3.94 54.18
N GLN A 297 -42.73 -4.92 53.82
CA GLN A 297 -41.64 -4.73 52.86
C GLN A 297 -42.16 -4.50 51.42
N CYS A 298 -41.47 -3.64 50.68
CA CYS A 298 -41.68 -3.44 49.24
C CYS A 298 -41.51 -4.74 48.43
N SER A 299 -42.42 -4.99 47.48
CA SER A 299 -42.48 -6.23 46.69
C SER A 299 -42.41 -6.02 45.17
N TRP A 300 -41.92 -4.87 44.69
CA TRP A 300 -41.84 -4.58 43.25
C TRP A 300 -41.19 -5.68 42.40
N THR A 301 -41.78 -5.94 41.24
CA THR A 301 -41.20 -6.75 40.16
C THR A 301 -41.15 -5.93 38.87
N TYR A 302 -40.21 -6.28 37.98
CA TYR A 302 -39.92 -5.47 36.80
C TYR A 302 -39.80 -6.29 35.52
N THR A 303 -40.16 -5.68 34.40
CA THR A 303 -39.58 -6.02 33.10
C THR A 303 -38.27 -5.25 32.95
N VAL A 304 -37.18 -5.98 32.73
CA VAL A 304 -35.83 -5.44 32.56
C VAL A 304 -35.50 -5.42 31.07
N LYS A 305 -35.08 -4.26 30.57
CA LYS A 305 -34.69 -4.07 29.17
C LYS A 305 -33.26 -3.55 29.08
N ASP A 306 -32.54 -3.95 28.04
CA ASP A 306 -31.27 -3.31 27.67
C ASP A 306 -31.56 -1.85 27.27
N ALA A 307 -30.91 -0.89 27.93
CA ALA A 307 -31.14 0.53 27.68
C ALA A 307 -30.72 0.97 26.27
N ALA A 308 -29.76 0.27 25.63
CA ALA A 308 -29.28 0.61 24.30
C ALA A 308 -30.19 0.08 23.18
N SER A 309 -30.60 -1.18 23.28
CA SER A 309 -31.39 -1.84 22.23
C SER A 309 -32.90 -1.83 22.48
N GLY A 310 -33.35 -1.64 23.73
CA GLY A 310 -34.75 -1.76 24.12
C GLY A 310 -35.26 -3.21 24.23
N ASN A 311 -34.40 -4.20 23.97
CA ASN A 311 -34.76 -5.61 24.04
C ASN A 311 -35.08 -6.04 25.47
N VAL A 312 -36.14 -6.84 25.63
CA VAL A 312 -36.53 -7.43 26.92
C VAL A 312 -35.53 -8.52 27.29
N MET A 313 -34.91 -8.37 28.46
CA MET A 313 -33.96 -9.32 29.02
C MET A 313 -34.62 -10.28 30.01
N GLY A 314 -35.63 -9.81 30.73
CA GLY A 314 -36.41 -10.62 31.66
C GLY A 314 -37.71 -9.93 32.05
N GLU A 315 -38.71 -10.74 32.37
CA GLU A 315 -40.04 -10.29 32.80
C GLU A 315 -40.32 -10.73 34.23
N ASN A 316 -41.11 -9.94 34.96
CA ASN A 316 -41.47 -10.20 36.36
C ASN A 316 -40.27 -10.47 37.28
N VAL A 317 -39.15 -9.81 36.99
CA VAL A 317 -37.88 -9.97 37.69
C VAL A 317 -38.03 -9.42 39.10
N ASN A 318 -37.78 -10.27 40.10
CA ASN A 318 -37.66 -9.85 41.49
C ASN A 318 -36.19 -9.56 41.82
N PRO A 319 -35.80 -8.29 42.07
CA PRO A 319 -34.41 -7.94 42.33
C PRO A 319 -33.81 -8.59 43.59
N THR A 320 -34.65 -9.08 44.51
CA THR A 320 -34.22 -9.70 45.77
C THR A 320 -33.99 -11.22 45.67
N GLN A 321 -34.44 -11.84 44.57
CA GLN A 321 -34.31 -13.29 44.36
C GLN A 321 -33.14 -13.65 43.45
N SER A 322 -32.59 -14.84 43.67
CA SER A 322 -31.54 -15.42 42.82
C SER A 322 -31.94 -15.38 41.34
N PRO A 323 -31.04 -15.02 40.41
CA PRO A 323 -29.60 -14.80 40.61
C PRO A 323 -29.24 -13.42 41.21
N HIS A 324 -30.21 -12.54 41.38
CA HIS A 324 -30.03 -11.20 41.94
C HIS A 324 -29.99 -11.23 43.48
N LYS A 325 -29.40 -10.19 44.09
CA LYS A 325 -29.22 -10.11 45.54
C LYS A 325 -29.45 -8.69 46.09
N TRP A 326 -30.33 -7.92 45.45
CA TRP A 326 -30.71 -6.60 45.97
C TRP A 326 -31.38 -6.75 47.34
N ARG A 327 -31.04 -5.86 48.28
CA ARG A 327 -31.60 -5.89 49.64
C ARG A 327 -32.50 -4.69 49.86
N ARG A 328 -33.80 -4.95 49.99
CA ARG A 328 -34.79 -3.95 50.39
C ARG A 328 -34.82 -3.80 51.92
N PRO A 329 -35.18 -2.62 52.45
CA PRO A 329 -35.54 -2.45 53.86
C PRO A 329 -36.66 -3.41 54.28
N ALA A 330 -36.69 -3.82 55.55
CA ALA A 330 -37.71 -4.76 56.06
C ALA A 330 -39.12 -4.16 56.14
N THR A 331 -39.22 -2.83 56.29
CA THR A 331 -40.46 -2.05 56.26
C THR A 331 -40.17 -0.70 55.62
N GLY A 332 -41.23 0.00 55.18
CA GLY A 332 -41.16 1.31 54.54
C GLY A 332 -41.55 1.28 53.06
N SER A 333 -42.05 2.41 52.58
CA SER A 333 -42.35 2.65 51.19
C SER A 333 -41.09 2.81 50.35
N MET A 334 -41.07 2.26 49.13
CA MET A 334 -40.05 2.51 48.14
C MET A 334 -40.67 2.96 46.81
N LEU A 335 -40.06 3.97 46.18
CA LEU A 335 -40.34 4.34 44.80
C LEU A 335 -39.78 3.26 43.86
N ALA A 336 -40.57 2.91 42.83
CA ALA A 336 -40.18 1.92 41.84
C ALA A 336 -38.98 2.40 41.02
N ALA A 337 -38.05 1.48 40.73
CA ALA A 337 -36.92 1.76 39.87
C ALA A 337 -37.35 1.98 38.42
N ASN A 338 -36.65 2.87 37.72
CA ASN A 338 -36.76 3.05 36.28
C ASN A 338 -35.42 2.88 35.56
N TYR A 339 -34.31 2.76 36.29
CA TYR A 339 -32.97 2.68 35.71
C TYR A 339 -32.00 1.91 36.62
N GLY A 340 -30.99 1.29 36.02
CA GLY A 340 -29.94 0.59 36.75
C GLY A 340 -28.83 0.06 35.84
N TYR A 341 -28.05 -0.87 36.37
CA TYR A 341 -27.15 -1.68 35.56
C TYR A 341 -27.23 -3.17 35.92
N ALA A 342 -26.97 -4.01 34.94
CA ALA A 342 -26.89 -5.45 35.07
C ALA A 342 -25.58 -5.97 34.49
N ASN A 343 -25.14 -7.13 34.97
CA ASN A 343 -24.07 -7.91 34.37
C ASN A 343 -24.69 -9.05 33.58
N LEU A 344 -24.41 -9.15 32.29
CA LEU A 344 -24.82 -10.29 31.47
C LEU A 344 -23.68 -11.32 31.42
N ALA A 345 -23.98 -12.55 31.84
CA ALA A 345 -23.07 -13.68 31.75
C ALA A 345 -23.17 -14.38 30.38
N GLU A 346 -22.18 -15.21 30.06
CA GLU A 346 -22.06 -15.91 28.77
C GLU A 346 -23.25 -16.81 28.42
N ASN A 347 -23.92 -17.39 29.42
CA ASN A 347 -25.10 -18.24 29.22
C ASN A 347 -26.40 -17.44 28.99
N GLY A 348 -26.31 -16.13 28.77
CA GLY A 348 -27.46 -15.23 28.61
C GLY A 348 -28.17 -14.89 29.92
N VAL A 349 -27.70 -15.40 31.07
CA VAL A 349 -28.25 -15.04 32.38
C VAL A 349 -27.72 -13.67 32.77
N PHE A 350 -28.62 -12.71 32.97
CA PHE A 350 -28.25 -11.42 33.52
C PHE A 350 -28.41 -11.41 35.04
N THR A 351 -27.60 -10.59 35.71
CA THR A 351 -27.70 -10.31 37.13
C THR A 351 -27.74 -8.81 37.36
N ILE A 352 -28.81 -8.30 37.98
CA ILE A 352 -28.92 -6.91 38.43
C ILE A 352 -27.81 -6.61 39.44
N GLY A 353 -26.98 -5.61 39.15
CA GLY A 353 -25.94 -5.14 40.06
C GLY A 353 -26.43 -3.98 40.94
N TRP A 354 -27.16 -3.04 40.34
CA TRP A 354 -27.74 -1.90 41.05
C TRP A 354 -28.97 -1.36 40.31
N ILE A 355 -29.93 -0.83 41.07
CA ILE A 355 -31.13 -0.16 40.57
C ILE A 355 -31.45 1.06 41.44
N ASN A 356 -32.17 2.02 40.87
CA ASN A 356 -32.56 3.24 41.57
C ASN A 356 -33.89 3.12 42.33
N GLU A 357 -34.10 2.05 43.10
CA GLU A 357 -35.16 2.04 44.10
C GLU A 357 -34.76 2.96 45.27
N ILE A 358 -35.59 3.95 45.59
CA ILE A 358 -35.32 4.95 46.63
C ILE A 358 -36.44 4.87 47.68
N LEU A 359 -36.12 5.14 48.94
CA LEU A 359 -37.13 5.29 50.00
C LEU A 359 -38.15 6.38 49.61
N GLY A 360 -39.42 6.03 49.68
CA GLY A 360 -40.55 6.88 49.27
C GLY A 360 -41.32 7.47 50.41
#